data_AF-A0A7X7GQZ7-F1
#
_entry.id   AF-A0A7X7GQZ7-F1
#
_cell.length_a   1.000
_cell.length_b   1.000
_cell.length_c   1.000
_cell.angle_alpha   90.00
_cell.angle_beta   90.00
_cell.angle_gamma   90.00
#
_symmetry.space_group_name_H-M   'P 1'
#
loop_
_entity.id
_entity.type
_entity.pdbx_description
1 polymer ?
#
loop_
_entity_poly.entity_id
_entity_poly.type
_entity_poly.pdbx_seq_one_letter_code
_entity_poly.pdbx_strand_id
1 'polypeptide(L)'
;MTLPLIARALYETARISVLTVVDAQRGRLRPEVSSARLGEWSHRLLEQADVRLEVSGLEHLREEGDTVGHTDATHGTKTGSGGMRREGTGDAGTHGARTDSVRTGNAGTHGERKGTGETRGERRNVGAQSERMNGERARAEWHAAVGERRCTATSARSFVIMSNHQSLYDIPVLFCALPLSFRMVAKQELFRIPVWGRAMLAAQFVCIDRSRGAEAYRVMQERGLELRELGLSVWVAPEGTRSPNGRLLHFRKGGFALARCLELPILPVSIDGTRHVLGKKQTRITKGRVVRVIVHEPIDPGRASDDCGGIEALVDRVRRVIAAPLEGKDDHTDAVGVTTQTFTR
;
A
#
# COMPACT_ATOMS: atom_id res chain seq x y z
N MET A 1 20.02 17.21 -8.81
CA MET A 1 18.77 17.71 -8.15
C MET A 1 18.28 16.76 -7.04
N THR A 2 19.14 16.34 -6.10
CA THR A 2 18.81 15.30 -5.08
C THR A 2 18.78 15.80 -3.65
N LEU A 3 19.57 16.83 -3.31
CA LEU A 3 19.46 17.55 -2.04
C LEU A 3 18.03 18.04 -1.72
N PRO A 4 17.26 18.60 -2.69
CA PRO A 4 15.91 19.09 -2.39
C PRO A 4 14.95 17.99 -1.92
N LEU A 5 15.08 16.76 -2.45
CA LEU A 5 14.17 15.66 -2.11
C LEU A 5 14.45 15.09 -0.72
N ILE A 6 15.72 14.91 -0.36
CA ILE A 6 16.08 14.47 0.99
C ILE A 6 15.68 15.52 2.01
N ALA A 7 15.97 16.80 1.74
CA ALA A 7 15.57 17.90 2.61
C ALA A 7 14.05 17.91 2.84
N ARG A 8 13.26 17.69 1.77
CA ARG A 8 11.80 17.62 1.87
C ARG A 8 11.32 16.39 2.64
N ALA A 9 11.94 15.22 2.45
CA ALA A 9 11.63 14.01 3.21
C ALA A 9 11.96 14.16 4.70
N LEU A 10 13.09 14.81 5.03
CA LEU A 10 13.46 15.15 6.40
C LEU A 10 12.48 16.14 7.01
N TYR A 11 12.06 17.16 6.25
CA TYR A 11 11.05 18.12 6.68
C TYR A 11 9.72 17.44 7.01
N GLU A 12 9.21 16.57 6.14
CA GLU A 12 7.94 15.87 6.39
C GLU A 12 8.04 14.96 7.62
N THR A 13 9.17 14.28 7.79
CA THR A 13 9.44 13.44 8.97
C THR A 13 9.50 14.28 10.24
N ALA A 14 10.19 15.43 10.22
CA ALA A 14 10.27 16.35 11.35
C ALA A 14 8.88 16.93 11.71
N ARG A 15 8.11 17.35 10.69
CA ARG A 15 6.76 17.90 10.85
C ARG A 15 5.84 16.93 11.58
N ILE A 16 5.77 15.67 11.15
CA ILE A 16 4.92 14.68 11.84
C ILE A 16 5.47 14.31 13.21
N SER A 17 6.80 14.31 13.39
CA SER A 17 7.42 13.97 14.67
C SER A 17 7.10 15.01 15.75
N VAL A 18 7.25 16.30 15.42
CA VAL A 18 6.93 17.40 16.33
C VAL A 18 5.46 17.36 16.74
N LEU A 19 4.53 17.24 15.77
CA LEU A 19 3.09 17.18 16.06
C LEU A 19 2.73 15.98 16.94
N THR A 20 3.36 14.83 16.69
CA THR A 20 3.13 13.61 17.49
C THR A 20 3.60 13.78 18.93
N VAL A 21 4.79 14.35 19.15
CA VAL A 21 5.30 14.62 20.51
C VAL A 21 4.42 15.61 21.26
N VAL A 22 4.02 16.69 20.59
CA VAL A 22 3.20 17.74 21.18
C VAL A 22 1.83 17.21 21.61
N ASP A 23 1.18 16.38 20.79
CA ASP A 23 -0.10 15.80 21.16
C ASP A 23 0.01 14.73 22.24
N ALA A 24 1.09 13.95 22.24
CA ALA A 24 1.35 12.99 23.30
C ALA A 24 1.52 13.70 24.65
N GLN A 25 2.27 14.80 24.69
CA GLN A 25 2.45 15.61 25.89
C GLN A 25 1.14 16.25 26.39
N ARG A 26 0.17 16.46 25.51
CA ARG A 26 -1.16 16.99 25.85
C ARG A 26 -2.18 15.89 26.16
N GLY A 27 -1.80 14.61 26.14
CA GLY A 27 -2.72 13.49 26.30
C GLY A 27 -3.75 13.35 25.17
N ARG A 28 -3.48 13.92 23.99
CA ARG A 28 -4.39 13.95 22.83
C ARG A 28 -4.04 12.93 21.75
N LEU A 29 -2.92 12.23 21.89
CA LEU A 29 -2.47 11.27 20.88
C LEU A 29 -3.19 9.94 21.05
N ARG A 30 -4.18 9.70 20.18
CA ARG A 30 -4.84 8.40 20.05
C ARG A 30 -4.20 7.55 18.94
N PRO A 31 -4.27 6.20 19.01
CA PRO A 31 -3.71 5.32 17.99
C PRO A 31 -4.14 5.66 16.56
N GLU A 32 -5.40 6.04 16.35
CA GLU A 32 -5.98 6.34 15.04
C GLU A 32 -5.39 7.64 14.48
N VAL A 33 -5.18 8.64 15.34
CA VAL A 33 -4.54 9.91 14.97
C VAL A 33 -3.08 9.66 14.57
N SER A 34 -2.39 8.79 15.31
CA SER A 34 -1.02 8.39 14.98
C SER A 34 -0.96 7.63 13.65
N SER A 35 -1.87 6.66 13.42
CA SER A 35 -1.95 5.90 12.17
C SER A 35 -2.24 6.81 10.97
N ALA A 36 -3.21 7.74 11.08
CA ALA A 36 -3.53 8.70 10.03
C ALA A 36 -2.32 9.60 9.68
N ARG A 37 -1.54 10.03 10.67
CA ARG A 37 -0.31 10.81 10.44
C ARG A 37 0.76 10.02 9.69
N LEU A 38 0.94 8.75 10.04
CA LEU A 38 1.88 7.88 9.35
C LEU A 38 1.45 7.62 7.91
N GLY A 39 0.14 7.44 7.66
CA GLY A 39 -0.41 7.33 6.30
C GLY A 39 -0.16 8.60 5.46
N GLU A 40 -0.50 9.78 5.99
CA GLU A 40 -0.28 11.06 5.31
C GLU A 40 1.21 11.33 5.05
N TRP A 41 2.08 11.07 6.02
CA TRP A 41 3.53 11.18 5.84
C TRP A 41 4.03 10.25 4.73
N SER A 42 3.55 9.01 4.74
CA SER A 42 3.93 8.00 3.75
C SER A 42 3.53 8.42 2.34
N HIS A 43 2.28 8.86 2.18
CA HIS A 43 1.76 9.36 0.91
C HIS A 43 2.65 10.46 0.34
N ARG A 44 2.96 11.48 1.15
CA ARG A 44 3.82 12.59 0.72
C ARG A 44 5.21 12.14 0.30
N LEU A 45 5.80 11.15 0.97
CA LEU A 45 7.11 10.64 0.58
C LEU A 45 7.07 9.90 -0.77
N LEU A 46 6.01 9.13 -1.02
CA LEU A 46 5.82 8.43 -2.29
C LEU A 46 5.55 9.40 -3.44
N GLU A 47 4.66 10.38 -3.23
CA GLU A 47 4.36 11.46 -4.18
C GLU A 47 5.62 12.28 -4.53
N GLN A 48 6.42 12.66 -3.53
CA GLN A 48 7.67 13.41 -3.76
C GLN A 48 8.68 12.63 -4.60
N ALA A 49 8.72 11.31 -4.40
CA ALA A 49 9.55 10.39 -5.15
C ALA A 49 8.91 9.96 -6.47
N ASP A 50 7.69 10.39 -6.80
CA ASP A 50 6.98 9.95 -8.01
C ASP A 50 6.99 8.41 -8.12
N VAL A 51 6.63 7.75 -7.01
CA VAL A 51 6.51 6.30 -6.96
C VAL A 51 5.15 5.90 -7.50
N ARG A 52 5.10 4.91 -8.39
CA ARG A 52 3.86 4.24 -8.79
C ARG A 52 3.74 2.95 -8.01
N LEU A 53 2.66 2.78 -7.28
CA LEU A 53 2.47 1.65 -6.38
C LEU A 53 1.45 0.69 -6.96
N GLU A 54 1.88 -0.53 -7.22
CA GLU A 54 1.03 -1.63 -7.67
C GLU A 54 0.79 -2.56 -6.49
N VAL A 55 -0.47 -2.73 -6.10
CA VAL A 55 -0.85 -3.58 -4.96
C VAL A 55 -1.75 -4.72 -5.44
N SER A 56 -1.45 -5.94 -5.00
CA SER A 56 -2.25 -7.14 -5.25
C SER A 56 -2.38 -7.99 -3.99
N GLY A 57 -3.37 -8.89 -3.95
CA GLY A 57 -3.58 -9.82 -2.83
C GLY A 57 -4.30 -9.22 -1.62
N LEU A 58 -4.95 -8.07 -1.77
CA LEU A 58 -5.71 -7.43 -0.68
C LEU A 58 -6.98 -8.20 -0.31
N GLU A 59 -7.48 -9.04 -1.20
CA GLU A 59 -8.58 -9.97 -0.95
C GLU A 59 -8.29 -10.91 0.23
N HIS A 60 -7.03 -11.21 0.52
CA HIS A 60 -6.63 -12.02 1.68
C HIS A 60 -6.83 -11.32 3.03
N LEU A 61 -7.13 -10.02 3.02
CA LEU A 61 -7.42 -9.23 4.21
C LEU A 61 -8.92 -9.03 4.45
N ARG A 62 -9.78 -9.45 3.50
CA ARG A 62 -11.24 -9.36 3.65
C ARG A 62 -11.71 -10.44 4.60
N GLU A 63 -12.61 -10.10 5.52
CA GLU A 63 -13.27 -11.10 6.35
C GLU A 63 -14.34 -11.82 5.53
N GLU A 64 -14.53 -13.13 5.77
CA GLU A 64 -15.64 -13.92 5.22
C GLU A 64 -16.97 -13.38 5.78
N GLY A 65 -17.48 -12.29 5.19
CA GLY A 65 -18.64 -11.55 5.68
C GLY A 65 -18.85 -10.21 4.99
N ASP A 66 -17.83 -9.65 4.34
CA ASP A 66 -17.95 -8.46 3.47
C ASP A 66 -18.56 -8.83 2.11
N THR A 67 -19.75 -9.45 2.09
CA THR A 67 -20.61 -9.40 0.91
C THR A 67 -21.14 -7.98 0.81
N VAL A 68 -20.44 -7.13 0.06
CA VAL A 68 -21.01 -5.87 -0.44
C VAL A 68 -22.29 -6.24 -1.16
N GLY A 69 -23.42 -5.88 -0.56
CA GLY A 69 -24.73 -5.97 -1.20
C GLY A 69 -24.64 -5.24 -2.53
N HIS A 70 -24.70 -6.01 -3.61
CA HIS A 70 -24.97 -5.48 -4.94
C HIS A 70 -26.38 -4.90 -4.85
N THR A 71 -26.50 -3.60 -4.59
CA THR A 71 -27.76 -2.89 -4.80
C THR A 71 -27.93 -2.77 -6.30
N ASP A 72 -28.42 -3.84 -6.91
CA ASP A 72 -28.96 -3.79 -8.25
C ASP A 72 -30.29 -3.03 -8.15
N ALA A 73 -30.19 -1.73 -8.40
CA ALA A 73 -31.32 -0.85 -8.53
C ALA A 73 -31.97 -1.11 -9.89
N THR A 74 -32.75 -2.19 -10.00
CA THR A 74 -33.78 -2.32 -11.03
C THR A 74 -35.14 -2.14 -10.38
N HIS A 75 -35.72 -0.97 -10.66
CA HIS A 75 -37.14 -0.71 -10.56
C HIS A 75 -37.94 -1.86 -11.19
N GLY A 76 -38.81 -2.47 -10.41
CA GLY A 76 -39.75 -3.49 -10.87
C GLY A 76 -40.88 -3.63 -9.87
N THR A 77 -41.92 -2.83 -10.07
CA THR A 77 -43.23 -2.85 -9.41
C THR A 77 -43.72 -4.30 -9.22
N LYS A 78 -43.83 -4.76 -7.97
CA LYS A 78 -44.55 -5.99 -7.64
C LYS A 78 -46.04 -5.69 -7.48
N THR A 79 -46.81 -5.96 -8.52
CA THR A 79 -48.22 -6.37 -8.39
C THR A 79 -48.27 -7.90 -8.45
N GLY A 80 -48.99 -8.52 -7.51
CA GLY A 80 -49.06 -9.97 -7.38
C GLY A 80 -50.01 -10.62 -8.39
N SER A 81 -49.74 -11.87 -8.74
CA SER A 81 -50.71 -12.98 -8.70
C SER A 81 -50.08 -14.29 -9.20
N GLY A 82 -50.50 -15.39 -8.56
CA GLY A 82 -50.83 -16.68 -9.19
C GLY A 82 -49.77 -17.40 -10.02
N GLY A 83 -49.21 -18.48 -9.47
CA GLY A 83 -48.51 -19.48 -10.26
C GLY A 83 -49.48 -20.36 -11.08
N MET A 84 -48.99 -20.91 -12.20
CA MET A 84 -49.24 -22.27 -12.68
C MET A 84 -48.37 -22.53 -13.92
N ARG A 85 -48.06 -23.80 -14.15
CA ARG A 85 -47.11 -24.36 -15.12
C ARG A 85 -47.66 -24.50 -16.56
N ARG A 86 -46.68 -24.62 -17.48
CA ARG A 86 -46.51 -25.57 -18.61
C ARG A 86 -47.06 -25.27 -20.02
N GLU A 87 -46.13 -25.57 -20.96
CA GLU A 87 -46.26 -26.15 -22.31
C GLU A 87 -46.69 -25.29 -23.50
N GLY A 88 -46.02 -25.48 -24.65
CA GLY A 88 -46.53 -25.07 -25.97
C GLY A 88 -45.50 -24.66 -27.01
N THR A 89 -45.21 -25.57 -27.94
CA THR A 89 -44.43 -25.49 -29.19
C THR A 89 -44.98 -24.50 -30.24
N GLY A 90 -44.15 -24.08 -31.22
CA GLY A 90 -44.66 -23.53 -32.49
C GLY A 90 -43.63 -22.78 -33.33
N ASP A 91 -43.67 -22.98 -34.63
CA ASP A 91 -42.60 -22.84 -35.62
C ASP A 91 -42.77 -21.62 -36.58
N ALA A 92 -41.71 -21.35 -37.34
CA ALA A 92 -41.65 -20.77 -38.70
C ALA A 92 -41.84 -19.26 -38.96
N GLY A 93 -40.96 -18.73 -39.83
CA GLY A 93 -41.42 -17.91 -40.97
C GLY A 93 -40.70 -16.60 -41.31
N THR A 94 -39.54 -16.69 -41.99
CA THR A 94 -39.14 -16.03 -43.27
C THR A 94 -39.31 -14.52 -43.59
N HIS A 95 -38.31 -14.06 -44.39
CA HIS A 95 -38.24 -12.92 -45.34
C HIS A 95 -38.11 -11.51 -44.74
N GLY A 96 -37.33 -10.56 -45.27
CA GLY A 96 -36.59 -10.35 -46.52
C GLY A 96 -36.48 -8.81 -46.66
N ALA A 97 -35.30 -8.20 -46.87
CA ALA A 97 -34.86 -7.55 -48.12
C ALA A 97 -33.83 -6.47 -47.68
N ARG A 98 -32.58 -6.46 -48.17
CA ARG A 98 -32.09 -5.75 -49.38
C ARG A 98 -32.64 -4.33 -49.57
N THR A 99 -31.75 -3.34 -49.48
CA THR A 99 -31.36 -2.35 -50.52
C THR A 99 -30.14 -1.59 -49.98
N ASP A 100 -28.93 -1.71 -50.53
CA ASP A 100 -28.40 -1.03 -51.74
C ASP A 100 -28.48 0.51 -51.70
N SER A 101 -27.31 1.15 -51.67
CA SER A 101 -26.83 2.20 -52.61
C SER A 101 -25.72 3.03 -51.92
N VAL A 102 -24.46 2.89 -52.35
CA VAL A 102 -23.78 3.60 -53.46
C VAL A 102 -23.42 5.04 -53.04
N ARG A 103 -22.13 5.32 -52.77
CA ARG A 103 -21.11 5.91 -53.70
C ARG A 103 -21.36 7.43 -53.83
N THR A 104 -20.42 8.36 -53.70
CA THR A 104 -19.06 8.58 -54.25
C THR A 104 -18.57 9.87 -53.57
N GLY A 105 -17.27 10.03 -53.26
CA GLY A 105 -16.28 10.74 -54.11
C GLY A 105 -16.39 12.27 -54.00
N ASN A 106 -15.36 13.11 -54.09
CA ASN A 106 -13.92 12.99 -54.21
C ASN A 106 -13.33 14.41 -54.05
N ALA A 107 -12.08 14.49 -53.57
CA ALA A 107 -11.00 15.44 -53.91
C ALA A 107 -11.15 16.99 -53.95
N GLY A 108 -10.15 17.62 -53.32
CA GLY A 108 -9.36 18.74 -53.88
C GLY A 108 -9.74 20.14 -53.38
N THR A 109 -8.87 21.15 -53.24
CA THR A 109 -7.42 21.35 -53.38
C THR A 109 -7.09 22.77 -52.89
N HIS A 110 -5.86 22.98 -52.42
CA HIS A 110 -5.03 24.22 -52.46
C HIS A 110 -5.45 25.55 -51.81
N GLY A 111 -4.47 26.17 -51.15
CA GLY A 111 -4.41 27.60 -50.88
C GLY A 111 -3.32 28.01 -49.88
N GLU A 112 -2.08 28.18 -50.35
CA GLU A 112 -1.05 28.95 -49.62
C GLU A 112 -1.40 30.45 -49.57
N ARG A 113 -1.15 31.13 -48.45
CA ARG A 113 -0.54 32.48 -48.43
C ARG A 113 -0.05 32.89 -47.04
N LYS A 114 1.13 33.54 -47.04
CA LYS A 114 1.87 34.14 -45.92
C LYS A 114 1.15 35.37 -45.34
N GLY A 115 1.35 35.62 -44.04
CA GLY A 115 1.05 36.89 -43.37
C GLY A 115 1.78 37.00 -42.02
N THR A 116 2.66 38.00 -41.92
CA THR A 116 3.49 38.40 -40.77
C THR A 116 2.70 39.14 -39.69
N GLY A 117 3.09 39.04 -38.42
CA GLY A 117 2.64 39.96 -37.36
C GLY A 117 2.91 39.46 -35.94
N GLU A 118 3.75 40.19 -35.19
CA GLU A 118 4.07 39.96 -33.77
C GLU A 118 2.85 40.12 -32.85
N THR A 119 2.74 39.28 -31.80
CA THR A 119 2.31 39.74 -30.46
C THR A 119 2.97 38.88 -29.38
N ARG A 120 3.97 39.47 -28.71
CA ARG A 120 4.58 38.98 -27.47
C ARG A 120 3.71 39.48 -26.30
N GLY A 121 2.81 38.65 -25.81
CA GLY A 121 1.97 38.95 -24.64
C GLY A 121 1.31 37.70 -24.08
N GLU A 122 1.39 37.52 -22.76
CA GLU A 122 0.56 36.61 -21.95
C GLU A 122 0.60 35.09 -22.27
N ARG A 123 1.71 34.44 -21.91
CA ARG A 123 1.73 33.00 -21.57
C ARG A 123 2.30 32.75 -20.18
N ARG A 124 1.78 33.45 -19.17
CA ARG A 124 2.13 33.21 -17.76
C ARG A 124 0.89 33.30 -16.89
N ASN A 125 0.17 32.18 -16.75
CA ASN A 125 -0.48 31.74 -15.50
C ASN A 125 -1.46 30.58 -15.69
N VAL A 126 -1.87 30.26 -16.92
CA VAL A 126 -2.85 29.18 -17.17
C VAL A 126 -2.26 27.80 -16.81
N GLY A 127 -0.97 27.56 -17.11
CA GLY A 127 -0.29 26.32 -16.75
C GLY A 127 -0.27 26.08 -15.23
N ALA A 128 0.16 27.07 -14.45
CA ALA A 128 0.27 26.96 -13.00
C ALA A 128 -1.10 26.86 -12.28
N GLN A 129 -2.15 27.49 -12.83
CA GLN A 129 -3.51 27.33 -12.31
C GLN A 129 -4.12 25.97 -12.69
N SER A 130 -3.89 25.48 -13.91
CA SER A 130 -4.33 24.14 -14.31
C SER A 130 -3.57 23.03 -13.56
N GLU A 131 -2.29 23.24 -13.26
CA GLU A 131 -1.47 22.33 -12.44
C GLU A 131 -1.93 22.31 -10.99
N ARG A 132 -2.29 23.48 -10.41
CA ARG A 132 -2.89 23.54 -9.07
C ARG A 132 -4.25 22.87 -9.02
N MET A 133 -5.10 23.09 -10.03
CA MET A 133 -6.41 22.45 -10.11
C MET A 133 -6.32 20.94 -10.37
N ASN A 134 -5.34 20.47 -11.15
CA ASN A 134 -5.07 19.04 -11.33
C ASN A 134 -4.50 18.40 -10.06
N GLY A 135 -3.60 19.08 -9.33
CA GLY A 135 -3.12 18.60 -8.05
C GLY A 135 -4.22 18.58 -6.98
N GLU A 136 -5.15 19.55 -7.00
CA GLU A 136 -6.33 19.56 -6.14
C GLU A 136 -7.34 18.48 -6.52
N ARG A 137 -7.53 18.19 -7.82
CA ARG A 137 -8.33 17.06 -8.30
C ARG A 137 -7.70 15.71 -7.96
N ALA A 138 -6.41 15.52 -8.21
CA ALA A 138 -5.70 14.30 -7.84
C ALA A 138 -5.71 14.08 -6.31
N ARG A 139 -5.61 15.16 -5.54
CA ARG A 139 -5.76 15.13 -4.08
C ARG A 139 -7.20 14.84 -3.65
N ALA A 140 -8.21 15.34 -4.36
CA ALA A 140 -9.62 15.04 -4.10
C ALA A 140 -10.01 13.62 -4.53
N GLU A 141 -9.48 13.13 -5.65
CA GLU A 141 -9.61 11.76 -6.14
C GLU A 141 -8.86 10.79 -5.23
N TRP A 142 -7.70 11.18 -4.69
CA TRP A 142 -7.03 10.45 -3.61
C TRP A 142 -7.85 10.50 -2.32
N HIS A 143 -8.31 11.68 -1.87
CA HIS A 143 -9.23 11.80 -0.75
C HIS A 143 -10.59 11.14 -1.01
N ALA A 144 -10.94 10.73 -2.23
CA ALA A 144 -12.13 9.92 -2.50
C ALA A 144 -11.77 8.42 -2.47
N ALA A 145 -10.69 8.01 -3.15
CA ALA A 145 -10.16 6.66 -3.15
C ALA A 145 -9.64 6.18 -1.78
N VAL A 146 -9.20 7.12 -0.94
CA VAL A 146 -8.75 6.99 0.46
C VAL A 146 -9.76 7.60 1.44
N GLY A 147 -10.66 8.48 1.03
CA GLY A 147 -11.72 8.98 1.93
C GLY A 147 -12.79 7.95 2.22
N GLU A 148 -13.05 7.03 1.30
CA GLU A 148 -13.84 5.82 1.58
C GLU A 148 -13.00 4.70 2.18
N ARG A 149 -11.69 4.65 1.89
CA ARG A 149 -10.71 3.78 2.57
C ARG A 149 -9.89 4.56 3.57
N ARG A 150 -10.59 5.20 4.52
CA ARG A 150 -9.94 5.70 5.74
C ARG A 150 -9.06 4.55 6.28
N CYS A 151 -7.94 4.87 6.92
CA CYS A 151 -7.36 4.01 7.96
C CYS A 151 -8.36 3.82 9.14
N THR A 152 -9.63 3.55 8.86
CA THR A 152 -10.72 3.17 9.77
C THR A 152 -11.13 1.74 9.55
N ALA A 153 -10.46 0.98 8.68
CA ALA A 153 -10.42 -0.46 8.86
C ALA A 153 -9.59 -0.72 10.13
N THR A 154 -10.26 -0.55 11.27
CA THR A 154 -10.12 -1.48 12.38
C THR A 154 -10.51 -2.83 11.80
N SER A 155 -9.62 -3.47 11.02
CA SER A 155 -9.82 -4.89 10.76
C SER A 155 -9.85 -5.51 12.16
N ALA A 156 -10.91 -6.23 12.50
CA ALA A 156 -11.02 -6.83 13.83
C ALA A 156 -9.83 -7.80 14.08
N ARG A 157 -9.12 -8.16 13.01
CA ARG A 157 -7.93 -8.99 12.99
C ARG A 157 -6.63 -8.18 12.89
N SER A 158 -5.79 -8.29 13.92
CA SER A 158 -4.38 -7.87 13.89
C SER A 158 -3.49 -8.98 13.29
N PHE A 159 -2.34 -8.59 12.74
CA PHE A 159 -1.37 -9.49 12.13
C PHE A 159 0.05 -9.23 12.64
N VAL A 160 0.91 -10.24 12.53
CA VAL A 160 2.35 -10.02 12.45
C VAL A 160 2.74 -9.93 10.98
N ILE A 161 2.89 -8.71 10.48
CA ILE A 161 3.23 -8.42 9.09
C ILE A 161 4.73 -8.70 8.89
N MET A 162 5.06 -9.56 7.94
CA MET A 162 6.44 -9.88 7.60
C MET A 162 6.72 -9.61 6.14
N SER A 163 7.70 -8.76 5.86
CA SER A 163 8.13 -8.46 4.49
C SER A 163 9.62 -8.58 4.31
N ASN A 164 10.06 -8.81 3.06
CA ASN A 164 11.45 -8.51 2.72
C ASN A 164 11.75 -7.02 2.96
N HIS A 165 13.03 -6.69 3.14
CA HIS A 165 13.48 -5.35 3.45
C HIS A 165 14.66 -4.96 2.58
N GLN A 166 14.52 -3.94 1.75
CA GLN A 166 15.54 -3.51 0.77
C GLN A 166 15.76 -1.99 0.76
N SER A 167 14.84 -1.20 1.32
CA SER A 167 14.88 0.26 1.29
C SER A 167 14.31 0.91 2.55
N LEU A 168 14.60 2.20 2.77
CA LEU A 168 13.80 3.00 3.70
C LEU A 168 12.38 3.23 3.18
N TYR A 169 12.19 3.14 1.86
CA TYR A 169 10.89 3.30 1.21
C TYR A 169 9.95 2.11 1.41
N ASP A 170 10.43 0.97 1.94
CA ASP A 170 9.53 -0.15 2.31
C ASP A 170 8.47 0.30 3.32
N ILE A 171 8.85 1.19 4.23
CA ILE A 171 7.98 1.71 5.29
C ILE A 171 6.80 2.52 4.72
N PRO A 172 7.02 3.63 3.99
CA PRO A 172 5.92 4.40 3.44
C PRO A 172 5.11 3.59 2.41
N VAL A 173 5.75 2.69 1.67
CA VAL A 173 5.06 1.76 0.77
C VAL A 173 4.06 0.89 1.52
N LEU A 174 4.46 0.27 2.64
CA LEU A 174 3.57 -0.57 3.44
C LEU A 174 2.41 0.22 4.04
N PHE A 175 2.65 1.44 4.56
CA PHE A 175 1.58 2.29 5.11
C PHE A 175 0.56 2.75 4.05
N CYS A 176 0.96 2.86 2.78
CA CYS A 176 0.03 3.18 1.69
C CYS A 176 -0.62 1.94 1.08
N ALA A 177 0.07 0.79 1.06
CA ALA A 177 -0.41 -0.43 0.43
C ALA A 177 -1.40 -1.20 1.31
N LEU A 178 -1.16 -1.26 2.62
CA LEU A 178 -1.94 -2.08 3.53
C LEU A 178 -3.05 -1.25 4.19
N PRO A 179 -4.32 -1.67 4.12
CA PRO A 179 -5.43 -1.04 4.84
C PRO A 179 -5.42 -1.43 6.34
N LEU A 180 -4.25 -1.46 6.97
CA LEU A 180 -4.03 -1.92 8.34
C LEU A 180 -3.35 -0.82 9.15
N SER A 181 -3.72 -0.71 10.42
CA SER A 181 -2.94 0.06 11.39
C SER A 181 -1.87 -0.84 12.00
N PHE A 182 -0.59 -0.53 11.79
CA PHE A 182 0.51 -1.31 12.32
C PHE A 182 1.64 -0.47 12.90
N ARG A 183 2.49 -1.08 13.74
CA ARG A 183 3.71 -0.47 14.30
C ARG A 183 4.93 -1.35 14.08
N MET A 184 6.07 -0.70 13.92
CA MET A 184 7.29 -1.35 13.46
C MET A 184 8.23 -1.69 14.61
N VAL A 185 8.89 -2.85 14.50
CA VAL A 185 10.04 -3.19 15.33
C VAL A 185 11.31 -2.49 14.82
N ALA A 186 11.74 -1.47 15.54
CA ALA A 186 12.81 -0.58 15.15
C ALA A 186 14.05 -0.70 16.07
N LYS A 187 15.23 -0.43 15.49
CA LYS A 187 16.51 -0.48 16.21
C LYS A 187 16.62 0.68 17.21
N GLN A 188 17.19 0.41 18.40
CA GLN A 188 17.29 1.38 19.50
C GLN A 188 17.99 2.69 19.11
N GLU A 189 18.94 2.67 18.17
CA GLU A 189 19.67 3.88 17.77
C GLU A 189 18.77 4.92 17.11
N LEU A 190 17.67 4.51 16.46
CA LEU A 190 16.70 5.46 15.90
C LEU A 190 15.99 6.26 17.00
N PHE A 191 15.81 5.66 18.16
CA PHE A 191 15.16 6.28 19.31
C PHE A 191 16.05 7.28 20.04
N ARG A 192 17.36 7.30 19.76
CA ARG A 192 18.30 8.29 20.30
C ARG A 192 18.27 9.61 19.53
N ILE A 193 17.61 9.67 18.38
CA ILE A 193 17.52 10.89 17.59
C ILE A 193 16.52 11.85 18.27
N PRO A 194 16.93 13.10 18.59
CA PRO A 194 16.05 14.05 19.26
C PRO A 194 14.77 14.29 18.48
N VAL A 195 13.65 14.45 19.20
CA VAL A 195 12.28 14.60 18.69
C VAL A 195 11.77 13.36 17.96
N TRP A 196 12.49 12.83 16.96
CA TRP A 196 12.07 11.66 16.19
C TRP A 196 11.94 10.42 17.07
N GLY A 197 12.92 10.11 17.92
CA GLY A 197 12.85 8.98 18.82
C GLY A 197 11.68 9.08 19.81
N ARG A 198 11.43 10.28 20.35
CA ARG A 198 10.27 10.55 21.22
C ARG A 198 8.94 10.37 20.47
N ALA A 199 8.88 10.84 19.23
CA ALA A 199 7.71 10.66 18.38
C ALA A 199 7.44 9.18 18.09
N MET A 200 8.48 8.39 17.80
CA MET A 200 8.36 6.95 17.59
C MET A 200 7.82 6.23 18.83
N LEU A 201 8.34 6.55 20.03
CA LEU A 201 7.81 6.00 21.29
C LEU A 201 6.35 6.39 21.51
N ALA A 202 6.03 7.67 21.35
CA ALA A 202 4.65 8.16 21.49
C ALA A 202 3.70 7.50 20.48
N ALA A 203 4.19 7.23 19.27
CA ALA A 203 3.48 6.52 18.23
C ALA A 203 3.48 4.99 18.41
N GLN A 204 3.88 4.44 19.57
CA GLN A 204 3.83 3.00 19.87
C GLN A 204 4.77 2.12 19.02
N PHE A 205 5.88 2.66 18.52
CA PHE A 205 6.89 1.85 17.83
C PHE A 205 7.67 1.00 18.84
N VAL A 206 8.00 -0.23 18.46
CA VAL A 206 8.71 -1.16 19.34
C VAL A 206 10.21 -0.93 19.24
N CYS A 207 10.80 -0.43 20.33
CA CYS A 207 12.23 -0.16 20.43
C CYS A 207 12.99 -1.39 20.91
N ILE A 208 13.92 -1.91 20.11
CA ILE A 208 14.74 -3.06 20.50
C ILE A 208 16.24 -2.81 20.34
N ASP A 209 17.02 -3.33 21.27
CA ASP A 209 18.46 -3.53 21.11
C ASP A 209 18.73 -4.91 20.49
N ARG A 210 19.02 -4.93 19.20
CA ARG A 210 19.25 -6.18 18.46
C ARG A 210 20.52 -6.92 18.88
N SER A 211 21.41 -6.28 19.64
CA SER A 211 22.59 -6.95 20.22
C SER A 211 22.25 -7.81 21.44
N ARG A 212 21.10 -7.55 22.09
CA ARG A 212 20.64 -8.24 23.30
C ARG A 212 19.45 -9.13 22.98
N GLY A 213 19.69 -10.25 22.27
CA GLY A 213 18.65 -11.08 21.65
C GLY A 213 17.48 -11.50 22.57
N ALA A 214 17.76 -12.01 23.76
CA ALA A 214 16.73 -12.45 24.71
C ALA A 214 15.89 -11.27 25.25
N GLU A 215 16.54 -10.14 25.56
CA GLU A 215 15.85 -8.94 26.02
C GLU A 215 15.03 -8.28 24.90
N ALA A 216 15.59 -8.21 23.69
CA ALA A 216 14.86 -7.75 22.51
C ALA A 216 13.59 -8.57 22.29
N TYR A 217 13.67 -9.90 22.45
CA TYR A 217 12.50 -10.76 22.34
C TYR A 217 11.46 -10.50 23.44
N ARG A 218 11.89 -10.33 24.69
CA ARG A 218 10.99 -9.97 25.80
C ARG A 218 10.26 -8.65 25.54
N VAL A 219 10.98 -7.62 25.10
CA VAL A 219 10.39 -6.32 24.74
C VAL A 219 9.42 -6.45 23.57
N MET A 220 9.75 -7.25 22.54
CA MET A 220 8.83 -7.51 21.44
C MET A 220 7.53 -8.17 21.91
N GLN A 221 7.59 -9.12 22.84
CA GLN A 221 6.39 -9.75 23.40
C GLN A 221 5.53 -8.75 24.17
N GLU A 222 6.12 -8.04 25.14
CA GLU A 222 5.42 -7.06 25.98
C GLU A 222 4.71 -6.01 25.12
N ARG A 223 5.45 -5.36 24.21
CA ARG A 223 4.88 -4.35 23.32
C ARG A 223 3.94 -4.96 22.28
N GLY A 224 4.18 -6.18 21.85
CA GLY A 224 3.30 -6.89 20.92
C GLY A 224 1.93 -7.17 21.51
N LEU A 225 1.86 -7.52 22.81
CA LEU A 225 0.61 -7.71 23.54
C LEU A 225 -0.17 -6.40 23.65
N GLU A 226 0.49 -5.30 24.04
CA GLU A 226 -0.13 -3.97 24.08
C GLU A 226 -0.69 -3.57 22.70
N LEU A 227 0.07 -3.80 21.62
CA LEU A 227 -0.38 -3.49 20.27
C LEU A 227 -1.58 -4.35 19.88
N ARG A 228 -1.57 -5.65 20.21
CA ARG A 228 -2.71 -6.55 19.99
C ARG A 228 -3.96 -6.04 20.70
N GLU A 229 -3.86 -5.62 21.96
CA GLU A 229 -4.98 -5.06 22.74
C GLU A 229 -5.55 -3.78 22.12
N LEU A 230 -4.69 -2.97 21.50
CA LEU A 230 -5.08 -1.76 20.77
C LEU A 230 -5.62 -2.03 19.35
N GLY A 231 -5.74 -3.29 18.93
CA GLY A 231 -6.12 -3.64 17.55
C GLY A 231 -5.08 -3.23 16.51
N LEU A 232 -3.81 -3.09 16.91
CA LEU A 232 -2.70 -2.72 16.05
C LEU A 232 -1.90 -3.97 15.66
N SER A 233 -1.58 -4.05 14.38
CA SER A 233 -0.66 -5.07 13.84
C SER A 233 0.80 -4.72 14.16
N VAL A 234 1.69 -5.71 14.11
CA VAL A 234 3.13 -5.52 14.29
C VAL A 234 3.84 -5.83 12.98
N TRP A 235 4.66 -4.91 12.47
CA TRP A 235 5.52 -5.17 11.32
C TRP A 235 6.94 -5.53 11.75
N VAL A 236 7.44 -6.63 11.20
CA VAL A 236 8.78 -7.15 11.39
C VAL A 236 9.40 -7.46 10.02
N ALA A 237 10.58 -6.89 9.74
CA ALA A 237 11.43 -7.41 8.68
C ALA A 237 12.26 -8.59 9.22
N PRO A 238 11.94 -9.86 8.89
CA PRO A 238 12.59 -11.03 9.48
C PRO A 238 14.09 -11.12 9.15
N GLU A 239 14.55 -10.47 8.08
CA GLU A 239 15.98 -10.33 7.74
C GLU A 239 16.77 -9.51 8.80
N GLY A 240 16.08 -8.62 9.53
CA GLY A 240 16.68 -7.75 10.54
C GLY A 240 17.58 -6.64 9.99
N THR A 241 17.75 -6.54 8.67
CA THR A 241 18.46 -5.45 8.00
C THR A 241 18.02 -5.38 6.54
N ARG A 242 18.21 -4.22 5.91
CA ARG A 242 17.96 -4.09 4.47
C ARG A 242 18.94 -4.95 3.67
N SER A 243 18.47 -5.63 2.64
CA SER A 243 19.29 -6.30 1.64
C SER A 243 20.14 -5.27 0.87
N PRO A 244 21.46 -5.50 0.72
CA PRO A 244 22.31 -4.60 -0.06
C PRO A 244 22.10 -4.73 -1.58
N ASN A 245 21.72 -5.92 -2.04
CA ASN A 245 21.62 -6.26 -3.46
C ASN A 245 20.20 -6.64 -3.91
N GLY A 246 19.22 -6.63 -3.00
CA GLY A 246 17.83 -7.00 -3.29
C GLY A 246 17.54 -8.49 -3.09
N ARG A 247 18.57 -9.33 -2.89
CA ARG A 247 18.38 -10.75 -2.57
C ARG A 247 17.88 -10.91 -1.15
N LEU A 248 16.96 -11.85 -0.96
CA LEU A 248 16.40 -12.17 0.35
C LEU A 248 17.48 -12.78 1.27
N LEU A 249 17.69 -12.15 2.44
CA LEU A 249 18.62 -12.62 3.46
C LEU A 249 18.01 -13.76 4.29
N HIS A 250 18.80 -14.33 5.18
CA HIS A 250 18.32 -15.30 6.17
C HIS A 250 17.32 -14.66 7.14
N PHE A 251 16.24 -15.39 7.45
CA PHE A 251 15.18 -14.95 8.33
C PHE A 251 15.47 -15.33 9.78
N ARG A 252 15.38 -14.37 10.69
CA ARG A 252 15.54 -14.57 12.13
C ARG A 252 14.22 -15.05 12.75
N LYS A 253 14.33 -15.96 13.70
CA LYS A 253 13.19 -16.60 14.40
C LYS A 253 12.34 -15.67 15.28
N GLY A 254 12.88 -14.54 15.73
CA GLY A 254 12.23 -13.69 16.75
C GLY A 254 10.82 -13.21 16.37
N GLY A 255 10.59 -12.83 15.10
CA GLY A 255 9.27 -12.43 14.63
C GLY A 255 8.27 -13.59 14.56
N PHE A 256 8.73 -14.80 14.27
CA PHE A 256 7.92 -16.01 14.21
C PHE A 256 7.51 -16.48 15.60
N ALA A 257 8.45 -16.45 16.54
CA ALA A 257 8.18 -16.70 17.94
C ALA A 257 7.19 -15.66 18.51
N LEU A 258 7.32 -14.39 18.10
CA LEU A 258 6.36 -13.34 18.45
C LEU A 258 4.96 -13.66 17.91
N ALA A 259 4.82 -14.06 16.64
CA ALA A 259 3.52 -14.42 16.07
C ALA A 259 2.83 -15.56 16.84
N ARG A 260 3.57 -16.61 17.22
CA ARG A 260 3.07 -17.68 18.09
C ARG A 260 2.67 -17.19 19.48
N CYS A 261 3.52 -16.36 20.10
CA CYS A 261 3.27 -15.80 21.43
C CYS A 261 2.02 -14.92 21.46
N LEU A 262 1.81 -14.13 20.41
CA LEU A 262 0.65 -13.25 20.29
C LEU A 262 -0.58 -13.98 19.76
N GLU A 263 -0.46 -15.24 19.32
CA GLU A 263 -1.51 -15.98 18.62
C GLU A 263 -2.10 -15.19 17.45
N LEU A 264 -1.24 -14.46 16.74
CA LEU A 264 -1.64 -13.64 15.59
C LEU A 264 -1.14 -14.30 14.30
N PRO A 265 -1.98 -14.34 13.25
CA PRO A 265 -1.55 -14.81 11.94
C PRO A 265 -0.37 -13.97 11.42
N ILE A 266 0.56 -14.63 10.75
CA ILE A 266 1.62 -13.96 10.00
C ILE A 266 1.01 -13.50 8.68
N LEU A 267 1.16 -12.23 8.34
CA LEU A 267 0.81 -11.70 7.02
C LEU A 267 2.10 -11.53 6.19
N PRO A 268 2.42 -12.47 5.28
CA PRO A 268 3.59 -12.32 4.42
C PRO A 268 3.33 -11.26 3.37
N VAL A 269 4.33 -10.43 3.09
CA VAL A 269 4.27 -9.37 2.07
C VAL A 269 5.56 -9.37 1.27
N SER A 270 5.46 -9.46 -0.06
CA SER A 270 6.60 -9.26 -0.95
C SER A 270 6.60 -7.83 -1.48
N ILE A 271 7.73 -7.15 -1.32
CA ILE A 271 7.96 -5.79 -1.82
C ILE A 271 9.04 -5.86 -2.90
N ASP A 272 8.76 -5.28 -4.05
CA ASP A 272 9.70 -5.17 -5.16
C ASP A 272 9.77 -3.74 -5.69
N GLY A 273 10.95 -3.30 -6.13
CA GLY A 273 11.16 -1.97 -6.71
C GLY A 273 11.69 -0.89 -5.76
N THR A 274 11.48 -1.01 -4.44
CA THR A 274 11.84 0.06 -3.48
C THR A 274 13.35 0.31 -3.37
N ARG A 275 14.20 -0.69 -3.62
CA ARG A 275 15.67 -0.51 -3.72
C ARG A 275 16.04 0.47 -4.84
N HIS A 276 15.28 0.51 -5.92
CA HIS A 276 15.53 1.43 -7.03
C HIS A 276 15.08 2.86 -6.72
N VAL A 277 14.27 3.07 -5.66
CA VAL A 277 13.94 4.40 -5.14
C VAL A 277 15.06 4.92 -4.26
N LEU A 278 15.44 4.16 -3.22
CA LEU A 278 16.53 4.51 -2.31
C LEU A 278 17.15 3.25 -1.68
N GLY A 279 18.20 2.72 -2.30
CA GLY A 279 18.88 1.52 -1.82
C GLY A 279 19.58 1.72 -0.47
N LYS A 280 20.00 0.60 0.14
CA LYS A 280 20.76 0.63 1.40
C LYS A 280 22.01 1.51 1.27
N LYS A 281 22.24 2.39 2.25
CA LYS A 281 23.35 3.38 2.30
C LYS A 281 23.38 4.40 1.15
N GLN A 282 22.42 4.38 0.23
CA GLN A 282 22.33 5.40 -0.80
C GLN A 282 21.78 6.69 -0.20
N THR A 283 22.25 7.81 -0.76
CA THR A 283 21.84 9.18 -0.42
C THR A 283 21.14 9.84 -1.58
N ARG A 284 20.69 9.07 -2.58
CA ARG A 284 20.05 9.59 -3.79
C ARG A 284 18.68 8.95 -3.94
N ILE A 285 17.63 9.75 -3.76
CA ILE A 285 16.27 9.33 -4.11
C ILE A 285 16.16 9.40 -5.64
N THR A 286 15.77 8.28 -6.24
CA THR A 286 15.52 8.16 -7.68
C THR A 286 14.02 8.14 -7.91
N LYS A 287 13.55 9.04 -8.76
CA LYS A 287 12.12 9.22 -9.05
C LYS A 287 11.57 8.29 -10.12
N GLY A 288 10.24 8.24 -10.24
CA GLY A 288 9.55 7.63 -11.37
C GLY A 288 9.64 6.11 -11.37
N ARG A 289 9.69 5.50 -10.18
CA ARG A 289 9.89 4.06 -10.03
C ARG A 289 8.56 3.37 -9.72
N VAL A 290 8.36 2.23 -10.36
CA VAL A 290 7.26 1.32 -10.02
C VAL A 290 7.69 0.47 -8.83
N VAL A 291 6.83 0.37 -7.84
CA VAL A 291 6.97 -0.47 -6.66
C VAL A 291 5.78 -1.42 -6.63
N ARG A 292 6.04 -2.71 -6.54
CA ARG A 292 5.02 -3.75 -6.39
C ARG A 292 4.96 -4.23 -4.95
N VAL A 293 3.74 -4.36 -4.44
CA VAL A 293 3.45 -4.95 -3.13
C VAL A 293 2.47 -6.08 -3.35
N ILE A 294 2.89 -7.28 -2.99
CA ILE A 294 2.08 -8.49 -3.07
C ILE A 294 1.79 -8.92 -1.64
N VAL A 295 0.53 -8.80 -1.26
CA VAL A 295 0.02 -9.31 0.02
C VAL A 295 -0.32 -10.78 -0.18
N HIS A 296 0.16 -11.65 0.69
CA HIS A 296 -0.08 -13.08 0.58
C HIS A 296 -1.13 -13.55 1.57
N GLU A 297 -1.62 -14.77 1.37
CA GLU A 297 -2.54 -15.41 2.31
C GLU A 297 -1.93 -15.48 3.73
N PRO A 298 -2.67 -15.06 4.77
CA PRO A 298 -2.21 -15.16 6.15
C PRO A 298 -1.86 -16.60 6.54
N ILE A 299 -0.73 -16.75 7.22
CA ILE A 299 -0.23 -18.03 7.71
C ILE A 299 -0.48 -18.11 9.21
N ASP A 300 -1.26 -19.10 9.63
CA ASP A 300 -1.36 -19.46 11.04
C ASP A 300 0.01 -19.92 11.55
N PRO A 301 0.59 -19.25 12.56
CA PRO A 301 1.88 -19.65 13.13
C PRO A 301 1.79 -20.94 13.96
N GLY A 302 0.59 -21.43 14.29
CA GLY A 302 0.32 -22.48 15.26
C GLY A 302 0.49 -21.99 16.70
N ARG A 303 0.06 -22.78 17.69
CA ARG A 303 0.30 -22.43 19.09
C ARG A 303 1.75 -22.72 19.47
N ALA A 304 2.24 -22.04 20.50
CA ALA A 304 3.55 -22.34 21.07
C ALA A 304 3.66 -23.79 21.59
N SER A 305 2.53 -24.41 21.95
CA SER A 305 2.41 -25.81 22.41
C SER A 305 2.41 -26.84 21.28
N ASP A 306 2.18 -26.43 20.03
CA ASP A 306 1.95 -27.35 18.93
C ASP A 306 3.28 -27.73 18.27
N ASP A 307 3.69 -28.99 18.42
CA ASP A 307 4.98 -29.54 17.94
C ASP A 307 4.97 -29.93 16.45
N CYS A 308 3.92 -29.61 15.69
CA CYS A 308 3.85 -30.01 14.28
C CYS A 308 4.70 -29.05 13.40
N GLY A 309 5.96 -29.41 13.17
CA GLY A 309 6.89 -28.77 12.23
C GLY A 309 7.86 -27.73 12.84
N GLY A 310 7.65 -27.34 14.09
CA GLY A 310 8.52 -26.40 14.81
C GLY A 310 8.59 -25.00 14.16
N ILE A 311 9.44 -24.13 14.71
CA ILE A 311 9.59 -22.75 14.22
C ILE A 311 10.30 -22.69 12.87
N GLU A 312 11.15 -23.67 12.55
CA GLU A 312 11.95 -23.68 11.31
C GLU A 312 11.09 -23.94 10.08
N ALA A 313 10.16 -24.91 10.13
CA ALA A 313 9.26 -25.14 9.01
C ALA A 313 8.37 -23.91 8.73
N LEU A 314 7.98 -23.19 9.78
CA LEU A 314 7.25 -21.93 9.66
C LEU A 314 8.12 -20.83 8.99
N VAL A 315 9.38 -20.70 9.41
CA VAL A 315 10.34 -19.78 8.80
C VAL A 315 10.50 -20.10 7.31
N ASP A 316 10.73 -21.36 6.96
CA ASP A 316 10.92 -21.78 5.58
C ASP A 316 9.66 -21.59 4.73
N ARG A 317 8.48 -21.89 5.29
CA ARG A 317 7.19 -21.65 4.62
C ARG A 317 7.01 -20.18 4.29
N VAL A 318 7.13 -19.29 5.28
CA VAL A 318 6.96 -17.84 5.07
C VAL A 318 8.04 -17.29 4.13
N ARG A 319 9.29 -17.77 4.28
CA ARG A 319 10.37 -17.37 3.38
C ARG A 319 10.09 -17.75 1.93
N ARG A 320 9.63 -18.98 1.67
CA ARG A 320 9.25 -19.41 0.31
C ARG A 320 8.15 -18.55 -0.27
N VAL A 321 7.11 -18.24 0.52
CA VAL A 321 6.00 -17.37 0.08
C VAL A 321 6.50 -15.98 -0.28
N ILE A 322 7.35 -15.36 0.57
CA ILE A 322 7.90 -14.02 0.30
C ILE A 322 8.86 -14.05 -0.91
N ALA A 323 9.65 -15.11 -1.08
CA ALA A 323 10.63 -15.24 -2.14
C ALA A 323 10.03 -15.55 -3.51
N ALA A 324 8.96 -16.35 -3.59
CA ALA A 324 8.39 -16.85 -4.83
C ALA A 324 8.13 -15.77 -5.91
N PRO A 325 7.52 -14.60 -5.61
CA PRO A 325 7.32 -13.56 -6.63
C PRO A 325 8.55 -12.70 -6.92
N LEU A 326 9.64 -12.86 -6.14
CA LEU A 326 10.89 -12.11 -6.27
C LEU A 326 11.94 -12.88 -7.09
N GLU A 327 11.82 -14.20 -7.19
CA GLU A 327 12.72 -15.07 -7.95
C GLU A 327 12.22 -15.17 -9.41
N GLY A 328 12.99 -14.63 -10.36
CA GLY A 328 12.70 -14.76 -11.81
C GLY A 328 12.38 -13.46 -12.57
N LYS A 329 12.59 -12.27 -12.00
CA LYS A 329 12.38 -10.99 -12.70
C LYS A 329 13.69 -10.24 -12.91
N ASP A 330 14.41 -10.64 -13.95
CA ASP A 330 15.10 -9.70 -14.82
C ASP A 330 14.07 -9.27 -15.88
N ASP A 331 13.67 -8.00 -15.82
CA ASP A 331 12.79 -7.29 -16.77
C ASP A 331 11.30 -7.70 -16.88
N HIS A 332 10.52 -6.68 -17.28
CA HIS A 332 9.07 -6.55 -17.25
C HIS A 332 8.22 -7.73 -17.77
N THR A 333 7.20 -8.15 -17.01
CA THR A 333 5.87 -8.51 -17.58
C THR A 333 4.75 -8.54 -16.52
N ASP A 334 3.55 -8.20 -16.99
CA ASP A 334 2.31 -7.86 -16.28
C ASP A 334 1.66 -9.03 -15.53
N ALA A 335 1.00 -8.73 -14.41
CA ALA A 335 0.18 -9.67 -13.64
C ALA A 335 -1.28 -9.20 -13.60
N VAL A 336 -2.20 -10.17 -13.69
CA VAL A 336 -3.66 -10.00 -13.66
C VAL A 336 -4.13 -9.70 -12.23
N GLY A 337 -5.06 -8.76 -12.05
CA GLY A 337 -5.65 -8.40 -10.74
C GLY A 337 -4.98 -7.24 -9.99
N VAL A 338 -4.10 -6.48 -10.66
CA VAL A 338 -3.35 -5.38 -10.04
C VAL A 338 -4.26 -4.16 -9.81
N THR A 339 -4.36 -3.71 -8.56
CA THR A 339 -4.83 -2.35 -8.27
C THR A 339 -3.62 -1.42 -8.39
N THR A 340 -3.52 -0.70 -9.52
CA THR A 340 -2.47 0.29 -9.73
C THR A 340 -2.88 1.61 -9.08
N GLN A 341 -2.12 2.05 -8.08
CA GLN A 341 -2.21 3.39 -7.52
C GLN A 341 -1.06 4.24 -8.08
N THR A 342 -1.39 5.28 -8.83
CA THR A 342 -0.40 6.24 -9.31
C THR A 342 -0.45 7.48 -8.43
N PHE A 343 0.65 7.77 -7.72
CA PHE A 343 0.77 9.00 -6.93
C PHE A 343 1.25 10.13 -7.84
N THR A 344 0.35 10.77 -8.58
CA THR A 344 0.67 11.92 -9.44
C THR A 344 0.56 13.25 -8.68
N ARG A 345 1.36 14.21 -9.13
CA ARG A 345 1.53 15.57 -8.58
C ARG A 345 0.39 16.52 -8.92
#